data_AF-A0A3D1LEA7-F1
#
_entry.id   AF-A0A3D1LEA7-F1
#
_cell.length_a   1.000
_cell.length_b   1.000
_cell.length_c   1.000
_cell.angle_alpha   90.00
_cell.angle_beta   90.00
_cell.angle_gamma   90.00
#
_symmetry.space_group_name_H-M   'P 1'
#
loop_
_entity.id
_entity.type
_entity.pdbx_description
1 polymer ?
#
loop_
_entity_poly.entity_id
_entity_poly.type
_entity_poly.pdbx_seq_one_letter_code
_entity_poly.pdbx_strand_id
1 'polypeptide(L)'
;MPKRRPAKKRSPAVTVLLVGLCLLLLAVSRYLDSRSESAASVLAPEAAQADAPKLEVHFLDIGQGDSALLFCGDETLLIDGGKVKNNQKLIARLKELEVDHLDAIICSHPDEDHCGGLSAVLASTRTDAFYCSVDSWHTKVFSDVTKYVEQQGISVTVPQAGDSFAFGEASVEFLGPVEDYGDDPNEGSLVARVRYGETSFLFTGDMGFEAEDDMLAAGVDVSATVLKVAHHGSAGSSSTEFLQAVHPQYAVISVGADNDYGHPTEAALNRLAACGIPVYRTDLLGEIIAVSDGKTVTMTAASNETPSADAASQTTDSYGYVGNLSSKVVHLAGCGKLPGESNRVYFASLDEALAAGYRKHANCLGN
;
A
#
# COMPACT_ATOMS: atom_id res chain seq x y z
N MET A 1 23.16 -0.96 108.86
CA MET A 1 22.80 -0.07 107.72
C MET A 1 23.84 -0.21 106.61
N PRO A 2 23.58 -0.97 105.54
CA PRO A 2 24.51 -1.09 104.42
C PRO A 2 24.32 0.09 103.45
N LYS A 3 25.42 0.81 103.19
CA LYS A 3 25.50 2.00 102.34
C LYS A 3 25.05 1.69 100.91
N ARG A 4 23.98 2.36 100.45
CA ARG A 4 23.56 2.39 99.04
C ARG A 4 24.72 2.91 98.18
N ARG A 5 25.20 2.10 97.24
CA ARG A 5 26.17 2.52 96.22
C ARG A 5 25.53 3.57 95.30
N PRO A 6 26.21 4.68 94.98
CA PRO A 6 25.66 5.72 94.12
C PRO A 6 25.56 5.21 92.68
N ALA A 7 24.41 5.45 92.04
CA ALA A 7 24.19 5.12 90.64
C ALA A 7 25.17 5.91 89.75
N LYS A 8 25.96 5.20 88.93
CA LYS A 8 26.85 5.80 87.92
C LYS A 8 25.98 6.58 86.91
N LYS A 9 26.03 7.91 86.95
CA LYS A 9 25.42 8.77 85.92
C LYS A 9 26.09 8.44 84.57
N ARG A 10 25.33 7.90 83.62
CA ARG A 10 25.79 7.66 82.24
C ARG A 10 26.10 9.02 81.59
N SER A 11 27.25 9.16 80.94
CA SER A 11 27.63 10.44 80.34
C SER A 11 26.68 10.77 79.18
N PRO A 12 26.30 12.04 78.98
CA PRO A 12 25.40 12.45 77.90
C PRO A 12 25.96 12.07 76.52
N ALA A 13 27.28 11.97 76.37
CA ALA A 13 27.93 11.53 75.14
C ALA A 13 27.57 10.08 74.75
N VAL A 14 27.45 9.16 75.73
CA VAL A 14 27.05 7.77 75.46
C VAL A 14 25.60 7.70 75.00
N THR A 15 24.73 8.54 75.55
CA THR A 15 23.32 8.61 75.13
C THR A 15 23.18 9.18 73.71
N VAL A 16 23.95 10.22 73.36
CA VAL A 16 23.95 10.78 72.00
C VAL A 16 24.46 9.77 70.97
N LEU A 17 25.51 9.02 71.31
CA LEU A 17 26.06 8.00 70.42
C LEU A 17 25.06 6.85 70.16
N LEU A 18 24.33 6.43 71.20
CA LEU A 18 23.30 5.39 71.10
C LEU A 18 22.11 5.86 70.23
N VAL A 19 21.67 7.11 70.40
CA VAL A 19 20.59 7.67 69.56
C VAL A 19 21.04 7.79 68.10
N GLY A 20 22.27 8.25 67.86
CA GLY A 20 22.84 8.32 66.51
C GLY A 20 22.91 6.94 65.83
N LEU A 21 23.35 5.91 66.57
CA LEU A 21 23.40 4.54 66.06
C LEU A 21 22.00 3.98 65.76
N CYS A 22 21.01 4.24 66.63
CA CYS A 22 19.62 3.82 66.38
C CYS A 22 19.03 4.49 65.12
N LEU A 23 19.29 5.79 64.91
CA LEU A 23 18.84 6.50 63.71
C LEU A 23 19.52 5.96 62.44
N LEU A 24 20.82 5.65 62.50
CA LEU A 24 21.54 5.04 61.39
C LEU A 24 20.99 3.65 61.05
N LEU A 25 20.71 2.82 62.06
CA LEU A 25 20.12 1.49 61.87
C LEU A 25 18.71 1.58 61.28
N LEU A 26 17.89 2.55 61.69
CA LEU A 26 16.57 2.80 61.10
C LEU A 26 16.67 3.26 59.64
N ALA A 27 17.64 4.11 59.32
CA ALA A 27 17.89 4.55 57.95
C ALA A 27 18.36 3.40 57.05
N VAL A 28 19.26 2.54 57.55
CA VAL A 28 19.72 1.34 56.82
C VAL A 28 18.58 0.35 56.64
N SER A 29 17.73 0.12 57.66
CA SER A 29 16.55 -0.74 57.54
C SER A 29 15.60 -0.25 56.45
N ARG A 30 15.28 1.05 56.43
CA ARG A 30 14.43 1.63 55.38
C ARG A 30 15.06 1.56 53.99
N TYR A 31 16.38 1.73 53.89
CA TYR A 31 17.09 1.59 52.63
C TYR A 31 17.04 0.14 52.12
N LEU A 32 17.21 -0.85 53.00
CA LEU A 32 17.10 -2.26 52.65
C LEU A 32 15.66 -2.67 52.27
N ASP A 33 14.65 -2.16 52.99
CA ASP A 33 13.22 -2.37 52.64
C ASP A 33 12.90 -1.78 51.25
N SER A 34 13.40 -0.58 50.94
CA SER A 34 13.20 0.03 49.62
C SER A 34 13.81 -0.77 48.46
N ARG A 35 14.90 -1.51 48.71
CA ARG A 35 15.49 -2.43 47.73
C ARG A 35 14.75 -3.75 47.62
N SER A 36 14.10 -4.20 48.70
CA SER A 36 13.24 -5.37 48.70
C SER A 36 11.98 -5.15 47.86
N GLU A 37 11.37 -3.96 47.94
CA GLU A 37 10.21 -3.61 47.11
C GLU A 37 10.57 -3.48 45.62
N SER A 38 11.78 -3.00 45.29
CA SER A 38 12.26 -2.95 43.89
C SER A 38 12.60 -4.31 43.29
N ALA A 39 12.83 -5.35 44.11
CA ALA A 39 13.20 -6.69 43.64
C ALA A 39 12.02 -7.68 43.63
N ALA A 40 10.87 -7.29 44.19
CA ALA A 40 9.67 -8.12 44.31
C ALA A 40 8.51 -7.65 43.41
N SER A 41 8.82 -7.02 42.27
CA SER A 41 7.93 -7.07 41.10
C SER A 41 8.01 -8.48 40.52
N VAL A 42 7.37 -9.41 41.22
CA VAL A 42 7.10 -10.76 40.74
C VAL A 42 6.37 -10.62 39.42
N LEU A 43 6.98 -11.21 38.39
CA LEU A 43 6.45 -11.47 37.07
C LEU A 43 5.00 -11.96 37.20
N ALA A 44 4.04 -11.04 37.13
CA ALA A 44 2.77 -11.38 36.52
C ALA A 44 3.13 -11.80 35.10
N PRO A 45 2.65 -12.94 34.59
CA PRO A 45 2.67 -13.12 33.15
C PRO A 45 1.93 -11.90 32.61
N GLU A 46 2.65 -11.04 31.90
CA GLU A 46 2.04 -10.13 30.95
C GLU A 46 1.14 -11.05 30.14
N ALA A 47 -0.17 -10.95 30.40
CA ALA A 47 -1.14 -11.70 29.62
C ALA A 47 -0.73 -11.40 28.19
N ALA A 48 -0.37 -12.43 27.42
CA ALA A 48 -0.08 -12.27 26.01
C ALA A 48 -1.29 -11.52 25.46
N GLN A 49 -1.12 -10.22 25.27
CA GLN A 49 -2.06 -9.40 24.56
C GLN A 49 -2.09 -10.13 23.24
N ALA A 50 -3.20 -10.81 22.95
CA ALA A 50 -3.36 -11.40 21.62
C ALA A 50 -3.01 -10.25 20.67
N ASP A 51 -1.97 -10.43 19.86
CA ASP A 51 -1.54 -9.42 18.89
C ASP A 51 -2.83 -9.01 18.18
N ALA A 52 -3.19 -7.72 18.25
CA ALA A 52 -4.37 -7.24 17.56
C ALA A 52 -4.30 -7.72 16.09
N PRO A 53 -5.41 -8.19 15.50
CA PRO A 53 -5.39 -8.79 14.18
C PRO A 53 -4.82 -7.79 13.18
N LYS A 54 -3.67 -8.11 12.57
CA LYS A 54 -2.98 -7.22 11.64
C LYS A 54 -3.74 -7.17 10.31
N LEU A 55 -3.56 -6.07 9.57
CA LEU A 55 -3.93 -6.02 8.16
C LEU A 55 -2.73 -6.48 7.34
N GLU A 56 -2.88 -7.59 6.62
CA GLU A 56 -1.89 -8.11 5.67
C GLU A 56 -2.38 -7.90 4.24
N VAL A 57 -1.53 -7.34 3.39
CA VAL A 57 -1.83 -7.05 1.98
C VAL A 57 -0.77 -7.71 1.12
N HIS A 58 -1.17 -8.71 0.34
CA HIS A 58 -0.33 -9.41 -0.62
C HIS A 58 -0.58 -8.85 -2.02
N PHE A 59 0.38 -8.11 -2.57
CA PHE A 59 0.40 -7.75 -3.98
C PHE A 59 0.99 -8.93 -4.75
N LEU A 60 0.10 -9.72 -5.37
CA LEU A 60 0.44 -11.03 -5.91
C LEU A 60 1.29 -10.89 -7.18
N ASP A 61 2.38 -11.66 -7.28
CA ASP A 61 3.09 -11.85 -8.55
C ASP A 61 2.41 -12.95 -9.38
N ILE A 62 1.38 -12.52 -10.11
CA ILE A 62 0.65 -13.37 -11.06
C ILE A 62 1.12 -13.19 -12.51
N GLY A 63 2.23 -12.46 -12.75
CA GLY A 63 2.58 -11.94 -14.07
C GLY A 63 1.82 -10.64 -14.39
N GLN A 64 1.68 -10.31 -15.68
CA GLN A 64 1.00 -9.06 -16.05
C GLN A 64 -0.45 -8.98 -15.55
N GLY A 65 -0.78 -7.83 -14.95
CA GLY A 65 -2.08 -7.47 -14.41
C GLY A 65 -2.03 -7.14 -12.92
N ASP A 66 -3.19 -6.81 -12.37
CA ASP A 66 -3.36 -6.47 -10.96
C ASP A 66 -4.08 -7.58 -10.21
N SER A 67 -3.55 -7.91 -9.02
CA SER A 67 -4.26 -8.72 -8.04
C SER A 67 -3.65 -8.50 -6.67
N ALA A 68 -4.46 -8.09 -5.71
CA ALA A 68 -4.08 -7.93 -4.32
C ALA A 68 -5.02 -8.70 -3.41
N LEU A 69 -4.46 -9.52 -2.52
CA LEU A 69 -5.21 -10.30 -1.54
C LEU A 69 -4.96 -9.74 -0.14
N LEU A 70 -6.03 -9.43 0.57
CA LEU A 70 -5.98 -8.79 1.87
C LEU A 70 -6.60 -9.69 2.93
N PHE A 71 -5.99 -9.68 4.12
CA PHE A 71 -6.50 -10.36 5.32
C PHE A 71 -6.60 -9.37 6.48
N CYS A 72 -7.72 -9.37 7.18
CA CYS A 72 -7.89 -8.63 8.43
C CYS A 72 -8.72 -9.45 9.42
N GLY A 73 -8.05 -10.07 10.39
CA GLY A 73 -8.70 -11.06 11.26
C GLY A 73 -9.09 -12.30 10.46
N ASP A 74 -10.38 -12.67 10.52
CA ASP A 74 -10.92 -13.81 9.77
C ASP A 74 -11.46 -13.41 8.39
N GLU A 75 -11.42 -12.12 8.03
CA GLU A 75 -11.97 -11.64 6.76
C GLU A 75 -10.91 -11.57 5.66
N THR A 76 -11.31 -11.95 4.44
CA THR A 76 -10.47 -11.97 3.23
C THR A 76 -11.08 -11.16 2.10
N LEU A 77 -10.30 -10.25 1.51
CA LEU A 77 -10.70 -9.40 0.38
C LEU A 77 -9.75 -9.61 -0.80
N LEU A 78 -10.29 -9.85 -1.99
CA LEU A 78 -9.52 -9.85 -3.24
C LEU A 78 -9.82 -8.56 -4.03
N ILE A 79 -8.78 -7.84 -4.44
CA ILE A 79 -8.87 -6.71 -5.35
C ILE A 79 -8.20 -7.10 -6.66
N ASP A 80 -8.98 -7.17 -7.73
CA ASP A 80 -8.59 -7.63 -9.07
C ASP A 80 -8.01 -9.07 -9.13
N GLY A 81 -8.03 -9.64 -10.33
CA GLY A 81 -7.68 -11.04 -10.62
C GLY A 81 -6.70 -11.22 -11.76
N GLY A 82 -6.14 -10.15 -12.34
CA GLY A 82 -5.19 -10.27 -13.43
C GLY A 82 -5.75 -10.82 -14.73
N LYS A 83 -4.85 -11.15 -15.66
CA LYS A 83 -5.18 -11.73 -16.97
C LYS A 83 -5.67 -13.17 -16.89
N VAL A 84 -6.55 -13.54 -17.83
CA VAL A 84 -7.03 -14.92 -18.04
C VAL A 84 -5.87 -15.91 -18.23
N LYS A 85 -4.83 -15.53 -18.98
CA LYS A 85 -3.65 -16.38 -19.22
C LYS A 85 -2.91 -16.76 -17.93
N ASN A 86 -3.09 -15.98 -16.87
CA ASN A 86 -2.39 -16.10 -15.59
C ASN A 86 -3.23 -16.78 -14.50
N ASN A 87 -4.47 -17.21 -14.80
CA ASN A 87 -5.38 -17.82 -13.82
C ASN A 87 -4.76 -18.95 -13.02
N GLN A 88 -3.91 -19.78 -13.65
CA GLN A 88 -3.26 -20.88 -12.93
C GLN A 88 -2.38 -20.39 -11.78
N LYS A 89 -1.66 -19.27 -11.95
CA LYS A 89 -0.82 -18.69 -10.90
C LYS A 89 -1.68 -18.14 -9.76
N LEU A 90 -2.71 -17.36 -10.09
CA LEU A 90 -3.65 -16.81 -9.10
C LEU A 90 -4.31 -17.92 -8.28
N ILE A 91 -4.92 -18.91 -8.94
CA ILE A 91 -5.61 -20.01 -8.26
C ILE A 91 -4.64 -20.89 -7.47
N ALA A 92 -3.42 -21.11 -7.96
CA ALA A 92 -2.40 -21.81 -7.18
C ALA A 92 -2.06 -21.04 -5.90
N ARG A 93 -1.89 -19.72 -6.00
CA ARG A 93 -1.53 -18.88 -4.86
C ARG A 93 -2.64 -18.78 -3.82
N LEU A 94 -3.89 -18.62 -4.25
CA LEU A 94 -5.05 -18.67 -3.33
C LEU A 94 -5.13 -20.01 -2.58
N LYS A 95 -4.85 -21.13 -3.25
CA LYS A 95 -4.80 -22.46 -2.61
C LYS A 95 -3.64 -22.62 -1.64
N GLU A 96 -2.46 -22.08 -1.96
CA GLU A 96 -1.30 -22.09 -1.05
C GLU A 96 -1.56 -21.28 0.22
N LEU A 97 -2.35 -20.21 0.11
CA LEU A 97 -2.81 -19.39 1.23
C LEU A 97 -4.09 -19.92 1.87
N GLU A 98 -4.55 -21.11 1.48
CA GLU A 98 -5.74 -21.79 2.02
C GLU A 98 -7.04 -20.94 1.93
N VAL A 99 -7.14 -20.07 0.93
CA VAL A 99 -8.32 -19.23 0.68
C VAL A 99 -9.42 -20.05 -0.02
N ASP A 100 -10.47 -20.39 0.72
CA ASP A 100 -11.67 -21.06 0.21
C ASP A 100 -12.94 -20.18 0.26
N HIS A 101 -12.86 -19.02 0.91
CA HIS A 101 -13.89 -18.00 1.01
C HIS A 101 -13.30 -16.59 0.93
N LEU A 102 -14.06 -15.67 0.31
CA LEU A 102 -13.77 -14.25 0.21
C LEU A 102 -14.99 -13.49 0.75
N ASP A 103 -14.79 -12.60 1.70
CA ASP A 103 -15.88 -11.74 2.19
C ASP A 103 -16.31 -10.76 1.10
N ALA A 104 -15.34 -10.27 0.33
CA ALA A 104 -15.59 -9.42 -0.82
C ALA A 104 -14.56 -9.62 -1.95
N ILE A 105 -15.01 -9.35 -3.17
CA ILE A 105 -14.15 -9.11 -4.32
C ILE A 105 -14.42 -7.68 -4.81
N ILE A 106 -13.36 -6.91 -5.06
CA ILE A 106 -13.42 -5.63 -5.76
C ILE A 106 -12.74 -5.81 -7.11
N CYS A 107 -13.49 -5.63 -8.18
CA CYS A 107 -12.98 -5.54 -9.55
C CYS A 107 -12.92 -4.06 -9.93
N SER A 108 -11.73 -3.47 -10.01
CA SER A 108 -11.58 -2.03 -10.25
C SER A 108 -12.29 -1.58 -11.52
N HIS A 109 -12.12 -2.31 -12.62
CA HIS A 109 -12.74 -2.06 -13.91
C HIS A 109 -12.79 -3.34 -14.78
N PRO A 110 -13.51 -3.36 -15.92
CA PRO A 110 -13.80 -4.60 -16.65
C PRO A 110 -12.72 -5.05 -17.66
N ASP A 111 -11.53 -4.43 -17.69
CA ASP A 111 -10.47 -4.85 -18.60
C ASP A 111 -9.82 -6.17 -18.17
N GLU A 112 -9.26 -6.89 -19.14
CA GLU A 112 -8.89 -8.30 -18.98
C GLU A 112 -7.79 -8.51 -17.93
N ASP A 113 -6.83 -7.60 -17.82
CA ASP A 113 -5.75 -7.65 -16.82
C ASP A 113 -6.16 -7.27 -15.40
N HIS A 114 -7.45 -7.00 -15.19
CA HIS A 114 -8.05 -6.79 -13.88
C HIS A 114 -9.12 -7.84 -13.60
N CYS A 115 -10.10 -7.99 -14.49
CA CYS A 115 -11.22 -8.92 -14.26
C CYS A 115 -10.96 -10.36 -14.71
N GLY A 116 -9.91 -10.62 -15.49
CA GLY A 116 -9.71 -11.87 -16.22
C GLY A 116 -9.67 -13.12 -15.35
N GLY A 117 -8.96 -13.06 -14.23
CA GLY A 117 -8.88 -14.17 -13.28
C GLY A 117 -10.09 -14.35 -12.38
N LEU A 118 -10.96 -13.35 -12.26
CA LEU A 118 -12.07 -13.39 -11.32
C LEU A 118 -13.10 -14.47 -11.67
N SER A 119 -13.31 -14.76 -12.95
CA SER A 119 -14.19 -15.87 -13.37
C SER A 119 -13.69 -17.23 -12.86
N ALA A 120 -12.38 -17.45 -12.80
CA ALA A 120 -11.79 -18.67 -12.25
C ALA A 120 -11.86 -18.69 -10.72
N VAL A 121 -11.63 -17.54 -10.07
CA VAL A 121 -11.77 -17.39 -8.61
C VAL A 121 -13.20 -17.70 -8.18
N LEU A 122 -14.20 -17.09 -8.82
CA LEU A 122 -15.62 -17.32 -8.55
C LEU A 122 -16.07 -18.76 -8.88
N ALA A 123 -15.32 -19.50 -9.69
CA ALA A 123 -15.61 -20.91 -9.95
C ALA A 123 -15.01 -21.84 -8.87
N SER A 124 -13.99 -21.40 -8.12
CA SER A 124 -13.28 -22.23 -7.13
C SER A 124 -13.49 -21.81 -5.68
N THR A 125 -13.97 -20.59 -5.44
CA THR A 125 -14.02 -19.93 -4.13
C THR A 125 -15.38 -19.27 -3.96
N ARG A 126 -15.96 -19.35 -2.76
CA ARG A 126 -17.21 -18.64 -2.46
C ARG A 126 -16.91 -17.17 -2.15
N THR A 127 -17.74 -16.25 -2.62
CA THR A 127 -17.71 -14.85 -2.19
C THR A 127 -19.06 -14.37 -1.68
N ASP A 128 -19.08 -13.49 -0.69
CA ASP A 128 -20.32 -12.92 -0.16
C ASP A 128 -20.71 -11.59 -0.82
N ALA A 129 -19.72 -10.83 -1.32
CA ALA A 129 -19.94 -9.61 -2.09
C ALA A 129 -19.03 -9.52 -3.33
N PHE A 130 -19.51 -8.82 -4.36
CA PHE A 130 -18.74 -8.49 -5.55
C PHE A 130 -19.03 -7.04 -5.96
N TYR A 131 -17.97 -6.22 -6.02
CA TYR A 131 -18.02 -4.82 -6.41
C TYR A 131 -17.32 -4.62 -7.75
N CYS A 132 -17.88 -3.79 -8.63
CA CYS A 132 -17.21 -3.34 -9.85
C CYS A 132 -17.70 -1.97 -10.30
N SER A 133 -16.89 -1.22 -11.06
CA SER A 133 -17.30 0.08 -11.61
C SER A 133 -18.47 -0.03 -12.59
N VAL A 134 -18.70 -1.22 -13.16
CA VAL A 134 -19.83 -1.51 -14.05
C VAL A 134 -20.51 -2.82 -13.66
N ASP A 135 -21.80 -2.95 -13.95
CA ASP A 135 -22.55 -4.21 -13.79
C ASP A 135 -22.58 -5.06 -15.08
N SER A 136 -22.16 -4.49 -16.20
CA SER A 136 -22.14 -5.12 -17.51
C SER A 136 -21.05 -4.51 -18.39
N TRP A 137 -20.46 -5.34 -19.25
CA TRP A 137 -19.45 -4.91 -20.22
C TRP A 137 -19.50 -5.81 -21.46
N HIS A 138 -19.11 -5.27 -22.60
CA HIS A 138 -19.28 -5.92 -23.91
C HIS A 138 -18.31 -7.10 -24.14
N THR A 139 -17.29 -7.28 -23.30
CA THR A 139 -16.30 -8.34 -23.45
C THR A 139 -16.82 -9.68 -22.92
N LYS A 140 -16.38 -10.77 -23.55
CA LYS A 140 -16.67 -12.13 -23.08
C LYS A 140 -16.10 -12.38 -21.68
N VAL A 141 -14.92 -11.82 -21.39
CA VAL A 141 -14.22 -11.99 -20.11
C VAL A 141 -15.10 -11.50 -18.98
N PHE A 142 -15.59 -10.25 -19.07
CA PHE A 142 -16.46 -9.70 -18.03
C PHE A 142 -17.83 -10.39 -17.97
N SER A 143 -18.39 -10.77 -19.13
CA SER A 143 -19.63 -11.56 -19.16
C SER A 143 -19.51 -12.92 -18.46
N ASP A 144 -18.32 -13.54 -18.48
CA ASP A 144 -18.07 -14.77 -17.71
C ASP A 144 -17.99 -14.48 -16.21
N VAL A 145 -17.42 -13.34 -15.80
CA VAL A 145 -17.40 -12.89 -14.40
C VAL A 145 -18.81 -12.72 -13.86
N THR A 146 -19.65 -11.92 -14.51
CA THR A 146 -21.03 -11.66 -14.07
C THR A 146 -21.86 -12.94 -13.99
N LYS A 147 -21.68 -13.85 -14.96
CA LYS A 147 -22.30 -15.17 -14.93
C LYS A 147 -21.92 -15.97 -13.67
N TYR A 148 -20.65 -15.99 -13.25
CA TYR A 148 -20.24 -16.73 -12.06
C TYR A 148 -20.68 -16.05 -10.76
N VAL A 149 -20.72 -14.71 -10.73
CA VAL A 149 -21.36 -13.94 -9.65
C VAL A 149 -22.82 -14.40 -9.48
N GLU A 150 -23.60 -14.40 -10.56
CA GLU A 150 -25.01 -14.85 -10.54
C GLU A 150 -25.16 -16.32 -10.13
N GLN A 151 -24.25 -17.21 -10.53
CA GLN A 151 -24.27 -18.62 -10.14
C GLN A 151 -24.05 -18.84 -8.65
N GLN A 152 -23.37 -17.92 -7.97
CA GLN A 152 -23.24 -17.92 -6.51
C GLN A 152 -24.46 -17.29 -5.80
N GLY A 153 -25.43 -16.75 -6.54
CA GLY A 153 -26.63 -16.12 -5.98
C GLY A 153 -26.41 -14.69 -5.47
N ILE A 154 -25.32 -14.06 -5.90
CA ILE A 154 -25.00 -12.65 -5.63
C ILE A 154 -25.17 -11.81 -6.90
N SER A 155 -25.17 -10.48 -6.75
CA SER A 155 -25.20 -9.52 -7.86
C SER A 155 -23.95 -8.66 -7.85
N VAL A 156 -23.59 -8.10 -9.00
CA VAL A 156 -22.56 -7.05 -9.07
C VAL A 156 -23.11 -5.80 -8.40
N THR A 157 -22.35 -5.25 -7.45
CA THR A 157 -22.64 -3.95 -6.84
C THR A 157 -21.77 -2.89 -7.48
N VAL A 158 -22.37 -1.81 -7.97
CA VAL A 158 -21.64 -0.64 -8.48
C VAL A 158 -21.59 0.42 -7.38
N PRO A 159 -20.49 0.53 -6.60
CA PRO A 159 -20.40 1.49 -5.52
C PRO A 159 -20.27 2.92 -6.07
N GLN A 160 -20.63 3.89 -5.25
CA GLN A 160 -20.44 5.31 -5.50
C GLN A 160 -19.35 5.87 -4.59
N ALA A 161 -18.75 7.00 -4.97
CA ALA A 161 -17.81 7.70 -4.11
C ALA A 161 -18.46 8.03 -2.74
N GLY A 162 -17.77 7.66 -1.65
CA GLY A 162 -18.24 7.77 -0.27
C GLY A 162 -18.91 6.50 0.28
N ASP A 163 -19.25 5.52 -0.56
CA ASP A 163 -19.71 4.21 -0.09
C ASP A 163 -18.58 3.49 0.65
N SER A 164 -18.94 2.73 1.69
CA SER A 164 -17.96 2.00 2.50
C SER A 164 -18.55 0.74 3.12
N PHE A 165 -17.67 -0.19 3.49
CA PHE A 165 -18.00 -1.39 4.25
C PHE A 165 -16.90 -1.71 5.27
N ALA A 166 -17.27 -2.44 6.32
CA ALA A 166 -16.30 -2.95 7.30
C ALA A 166 -15.54 -4.15 6.73
N PHE A 167 -14.26 -4.26 7.04
CA PHE A 167 -13.41 -5.37 6.65
C PHE A 167 -12.57 -5.81 7.87
N GLY A 168 -13.11 -6.69 8.70
CA GLY A 168 -12.54 -7.04 10.00
C GLY A 168 -12.48 -5.82 10.91
N GLU A 169 -11.27 -5.50 11.41
CA GLU A 169 -11.01 -4.25 12.15
C GLU A 169 -10.65 -3.07 11.23
N ALA A 170 -10.51 -3.31 9.92
CA ALA A 170 -10.30 -2.29 8.91
C ALA A 170 -11.64 -1.79 8.31
N SER A 171 -11.56 -0.75 7.48
CA SER A 171 -12.67 -0.27 6.67
C SER A 171 -12.23 -0.08 5.23
N VAL A 172 -13.11 -0.40 4.29
CA VAL A 172 -12.92 -0.10 2.86
C VAL A 172 -13.87 1.03 2.47
N GLU A 173 -13.33 2.06 1.84
CA GLU A 173 -14.06 3.23 1.34
C GLU A 173 -13.78 3.38 -0.16
N PHE A 174 -14.83 3.54 -0.96
CA PHE A 174 -14.71 3.88 -2.37
C PHE A 174 -14.59 5.40 -2.51
N LEU A 175 -13.46 5.88 -3.03
CA LEU A 175 -13.16 7.30 -3.23
C LEU A 175 -13.55 7.79 -4.62
N GLY A 176 -13.58 6.89 -5.60
CA GLY A 176 -13.88 7.17 -7.00
C GLY A 176 -14.42 5.95 -7.73
N PRO A 177 -14.92 6.13 -8.97
CA PRO A 177 -14.90 7.37 -9.75
C PRO A 177 -15.84 8.46 -9.19
N VAL A 178 -15.52 9.73 -9.43
CA VAL A 178 -16.31 10.90 -8.98
C VAL A 178 -17.17 11.53 -10.08
N GLU A 179 -16.90 11.16 -11.33
CA GLU A 179 -17.64 11.55 -12.53
C GLU A 179 -17.98 10.29 -13.35
N ASP A 180 -18.82 10.45 -14.38
CA ASP A 180 -19.11 9.41 -15.37
C ASP A 180 -18.16 9.55 -16.57
N TYR A 181 -17.21 8.64 -16.70
CA TYR A 181 -16.22 8.61 -17.79
C TYR A 181 -16.70 7.82 -19.02
N GLY A 182 -17.97 7.43 -19.06
CA GLY A 182 -18.57 6.75 -20.21
C GLY A 182 -17.94 5.40 -20.51
N ASP A 183 -17.40 5.25 -21.72
CA ASP A 183 -16.84 3.99 -22.22
C ASP A 183 -15.33 3.85 -21.95
N ASP A 184 -14.72 4.74 -21.15
CA ASP A 184 -13.32 4.58 -20.70
C ASP A 184 -13.28 3.80 -19.37
N PRO A 185 -12.95 2.49 -19.42
CA PRO A 185 -12.93 1.68 -18.21
C PRO A 185 -11.80 2.06 -17.26
N ASN A 186 -10.70 2.63 -17.76
CA ASN A 186 -9.54 3.00 -16.95
C ASN A 186 -9.85 4.20 -16.08
N GLU A 187 -10.34 5.29 -16.68
CA GLU A 187 -10.78 6.48 -15.94
C GLU A 187 -11.96 6.15 -15.01
N GLY A 188 -12.81 5.20 -15.43
CA GLY A 188 -13.89 4.62 -14.62
C GLY A 188 -13.45 3.65 -13.52
N SER A 189 -12.16 3.48 -13.25
CA SER A 189 -11.68 2.55 -12.21
C SER A 189 -12.25 2.88 -10.84
N LEU A 190 -12.70 1.86 -10.12
CA LEU A 190 -12.95 2.00 -8.68
C LEU A 190 -11.64 2.35 -7.97
N VAL A 191 -11.66 3.44 -7.22
CA VAL A 191 -10.57 3.81 -6.33
C VAL A 191 -10.98 3.44 -4.91
N ALA A 192 -10.31 2.47 -4.31
CA ALA A 192 -10.64 1.95 -2.98
C ALA A 192 -9.53 2.27 -1.99
N ARG A 193 -9.90 2.78 -0.82
CA ARG A 193 -9.01 2.96 0.32
C ARG A 193 -9.34 1.98 1.43
N VAL A 194 -8.34 1.21 1.85
CA VAL A 194 -8.42 0.35 3.03
C VAL A 194 -7.73 1.05 4.19
N ARG A 195 -8.46 1.40 5.25
CA ARG A 195 -7.91 2.03 6.47
C ARG A 195 -7.85 1.03 7.61
N TYR A 196 -6.71 0.96 8.28
CA TYR A 196 -6.50 0.15 9.49
C TYR A 196 -5.67 0.94 10.50
N GLY A 197 -6.31 1.32 11.61
CA GLY A 197 -5.74 2.25 12.59
C GLY A 197 -5.35 3.59 11.95
N GLU A 198 -4.09 3.99 12.11
CA GLU A 198 -3.48 5.20 11.55
C GLU A 198 -2.89 4.98 10.15
N THR A 199 -2.93 3.75 9.62
CA THR A 199 -2.39 3.40 8.30
C THR A 199 -3.47 3.24 7.25
N SER A 200 -3.11 3.40 5.97
CA SER A 200 -4.04 3.17 4.86
C SER A 200 -3.35 2.75 3.57
N PHE A 201 -4.10 2.02 2.75
CA PHE A 201 -3.70 1.52 1.44
C PHE A 201 -4.66 2.08 0.39
N LEU A 202 -4.13 2.67 -0.68
CA LEU A 202 -4.92 3.18 -1.80
C LEU A 202 -4.72 2.30 -3.03
N PHE A 203 -5.83 1.75 -3.52
CA PHE A 203 -5.90 0.96 -4.75
C PHE A 203 -6.64 1.79 -5.80
N THR A 204 -5.97 2.11 -6.90
CA THR A 204 -6.46 3.08 -7.89
C THR A 204 -6.91 2.44 -9.20
N GLY A 205 -6.80 1.11 -9.34
CA GLY A 205 -6.95 0.45 -10.64
C GLY A 205 -6.07 1.12 -11.70
N ASP A 206 -6.66 1.40 -12.86
CA ASP A 206 -5.97 1.97 -14.01
C ASP A 206 -6.32 3.43 -14.28
N MET A 207 -6.86 4.10 -13.26
CA MET A 207 -7.20 5.52 -13.27
C MET A 207 -6.09 6.37 -13.91
N GLY A 208 -6.47 7.24 -14.84
CA GLY A 208 -5.56 8.14 -15.54
C GLY A 208 -5.60 9.56 -14.96
N PHE A 209 -4.88 10.47 -15.61
CA PHE A 209 -4.77 11.85 -15.16
C PHE A 209 -6.13 12.59 -15.12
N GLU A 210 -7.07 12.24 -15.99
CA GLU A 210 -8.39 12.91 -16.01
C GLU A 210 -9.13 12.65 -14.69
N ALA A 211 -9.27 11.39 -14.30
CA ALA A 211 -9.94 11.04 -13.07
C ALA A 211 -9.15 11.43 -11.81
N GLU A 212 -7.81 11.44 -11.87
CA GLU A 212 -6.98 12.02 -10.80
C GLU A 212 -7.30 13.50 -10.56
N ASP A 213 -7.30 14.29 -11.63
CA ASP A 213 -7.56 15.73 -11.57
C ASP A 213 -8.98 16.01 -11.05
N ASP A 214 -9.97 15.25 -11.50
CA ASP A 214 -11.36 15.39 -11.04
C ASP A 214 -11.52 15.04 -9.55
N MET A 215 -10.87 13.96 -9.07
CA MET A 215 -10.86 13.63 -7.64
C MET A 215 -10.22 14.73 -6.78
N LEU A 216 -9.10 15.29 -7.24
CA LEU A 216 -8.43 16.39 -6.53
C LEU A 216 -9.28 17.67 -6.57
N ALA A 217 -9.91 17.99 -7.69
CA ALA A 217 -10.79 19.15 -7.84
C ALA A 217 -12.05 19.04 -6.98
N ALA A 218 -12.59 17.83 -6.81
CA ALA A 218 -13.68 17.52 -5.91
C ALA A 218 -13.29 17.57 -4.43
N GLY A 219 -11.99 17.71 -4.11
CA GLY A 219 -11.48 17.78 -2.75
C GLY A 219 -11.49 16.43 -2.03
N VAL A 220 -11.42 15.33 -2.77
CA VAL A 220 -11.30 13.98 -2.21
C VAL A 220 -9.96 13.88 -1.46
N ASP A 221 -10.02 13.45 -0.20
CA ASP A 221 -8.82 13.09 0.54
C ASP A 221 -8.27 11.78 -0.01
N VAL A 222 -7.22 11.85 -0.82
CA VAL A 222 -6.54 10.68 -1.40
C VAL A 222 -5.32 10.22 -0.59
N SER A 223 -5.10 10.77 0.61
CA SER A 223 -3.93 10.44 1.42
C SER A 223 -3.87 8.95 1.78
N ALA A 224 -2.69 8.35 1.65
CA ALA A 224 -2.46 6.96 1.98
C ALA A 224 -1.03 6.66 2.46
N THR A 225 -0.87 5.59 3.26
CA THR A 225 0.46 5.10 3.66
C THR A 225 1.13 4.32 2.53
N VAL A 226 0.39 3.45 1.86
CA VAL A 226 0.84 2.67 0.71
C VAL A 226 -0.03 2.97 -0.50
N LEU A 227 0.60 3.28 -1.62
CA LEU A 227 -0.07 3.45 -2.92
C LEU A 227 0.17 2.23 -3.79
N LYS A 228 -0.90 1.56 -4.24
CA LYS A 228 -0.83 0.73 -5.44
C LYS A 228 -0.83 1.67 -6.64
N VAL A 229 0.30 1.78 -7.32
CA VAL A 229 0.47 2.69 -8.46
C VAL A 229 -0.52 2.33 -9.56
N ALA A 230 -1.18 3.36 -10.07
CA ALA A 230 -2.20 3.24 -11.09
C ALA A 230 -1.63 2.70 -12.41
N HIS A 231 -2.44 1.89 -13.11
CA HIS A 231 -2.19 1.49 -14.50
C HIS A 231 -0.81 0.87 -14.70
N HIS A 232 -0.41 0.02 -13.75
CA HIS A 232 0.89 -0.65 -13.75
C HIS A 232 2.11 0.28 -13.89
N GLY A 233 1.96 1.60 -13.64
CA GLY A 233 2.98 2.61 -13.90
C GLY A 233 3.00 3.15 -15.34
N SER A 234 1.84 3.27 -15.98
CA SER A 234 1.69 3.88 -17.30
C SER A 234 2.16 5.36 -17.31
N ALA A 235 2.46 5.89 -18.50
CA ALA A 235 2.90 7.28 -18.63
C ALA A 235 1.79 8.31 -18.29
N GLY A 236 0.52 7.92 -18.47
CA GLY A 236 -0.68 8.74 -18.33
C GLY A 236 -1.41 8.61 -16.99
N SER A 237 -0.81 7.94 -16.01
CA SER A 237 -1.35 7.77 -14.66
C SER A 237 -0.31 8.12 -13.59
N SER A 238 -0.75 8.31 -12.35
CA SER A 238 0.05 8.78 -11.22
C SER A 238 0.78 10.10 -11.52
N SER A 239 0.00 11.17 -11.73
CA SER A 239 0.51 12.53 -11.95
C SER A 239 1.33 13.02 -10.76
N THR A 240 2.13 14.07 -10.95
CA THR A 240 2.97 14.58 -9.84
C THR A 240 2.08 15.18 -8.75
N GLU A 241 1.02 15.86 -9.17
CA GLU A 241 -0.01 16.48 -8.36
C GLU A 241 -0.75 15.43 -7.52
N PHE A 242 -1.16 14.33 -8.14
CA PHE A 242 -1.77 13.20 -7.43
C PHE A 242 -0.80 12.55 -6.45
N LEU A 243 0.43 12.23 -6.87
CA LEU A 243 1.43 11.63 -5.97
C LEU A 243 1.76 12.51 -4.76
N GLN A 244 1.80 13.84 -4.95
CA GLN A 244 1.99 14.79 -3.85
C GLN A 244 0.78 14.85 -2.91
N ALA A 245 -0.44 14.72 -3.43
CA ALA A 245 -1.66 14.68 -2.63
C ALA A 245 -1.82 13.37 -1.85
N VAL A 246 -1.49 12.22 -2.47
CA VAL A 246 -1.49 10.91 -1.79
C VAL A 246 -0.42 10.88 -0.70
N HIS A 247 0.76 11.45 -0.97
CA HIS A 247 1.92 11.50 -0.08
C HIS A 247 2.28 10.12 0.54
N PRO A 248 2.45 9.06 -0.26
CA PRO A 248 2.65 7.72 0.27
C PRO A 248 4.06 7.53 0.83
N GLN A 249 4.17 6.66 1.85
CA GLN A 249 5.46 6.19 2.35
C GLN A 249 6.06 5.11 1.43
N TYR A 250 5.21 4.34 0.75
CA TYR A 250 5.61 3.28 -0.16
C TYR A 250 4.69 3.23 -1.38
N ALA A 251 5.26 2.92 -2.54
CA ALA A 251 4.51 2.62 -3.76
C ALA A 251 4.76 1.18 -4.22
N VAL A 252 3.70 0.49 -4.62
CA VAL A 252 3.77 -0.85 -5.20
C VAL A 252 3.29 -0.79 -6.65
N ILE A 253 4.06 -1.36 -7.57
CA ILE A 253 3.70 -1.53 -8.99
C ILE A 253 3.50 -3.02 -9.24
N SER A 254 2.26 -3.44 -9.47
CA SER A 254 1.97 -4.79 -9.98
C SER A 254 2.11 -4.77 -11.50
N VAL A 255 3.04 -5.58 -11.98
CA VAL A 255 3.43 -5.67 -13.39
C VAL A 255 4.13 -7.01 -13.62
N GLY A 256 4.01 -7.56 -14.82
CA GLY A 256 4.68 -8.81 -15.19
C GLY A 256 6.10 -8.60 -15.70
N ALA A 257 7.01 -9.54 -15.38
CA ALA A 257 8.33 -9.60 -16.02
C ALA A 257 8.25 -9.88 -17.54
N ASP A 258 7.12 -10.44 -17.99
CA ASP A 258 6.77 -10.70 -19.38
C ASP A 258 5.83 -9.62 -19.96
N ASN A 259 5.81 -8.40 -19.40
CA ASN A 259 4.93 -7.35 -19.92
C ASN A 259 5.44 -6.79 -21.25
N ASP A 260 4.54 -6.74 -22.24
CA ASP A 260 4.80 -6.18 -23.56
C ASP A 260 4.27 -4.75 -23.72
N TYR A 261 3.66 -4.18 -22.67
CA TYR A 261 3.09 -2.83 -22.66
C TYR A 261 4.14 -1.73 -22.47
N GLY A 262 5.35 -2.10 -22.04
CA GLY A 262 6.40 -1.15 -21.68
C GLY A 262 6.16 -0.48 -20.32
N HIS A 263 5.46 -1.18 -19.42
CA HIS A 263 5.19 -0.71 -18.07
C HIS A 263 6.14 -1.36 -17.05
N PRO A 264 6.41 -0.71 -15.90
CA PRO A 264 6.21 0.71 -15.67
C PRO A 264 7.08 1.54 -16.61
N THR A 265 6.55 2.68 -17.03
CA THR A 265 7.28 3.62 -17.88
C THR A 265 8.33 4.38 -17.06
N GLU A 266 9.43 4.77 -17.70
CA GLU A 266 10.40 5.68 -17.09
C GLU A 266 9.73 7.00 -16.65
N ALA A 267 8.70 7.45 -17.36
CA ALA A 267 7.94 8.63 -16.98
C ALA A 267 7.30 8.49 -15.59
N ALA A 268 6.64 7.36 -15.32
CA ALA A 268 6.06 7.08 -14.02
C ALA A 268 7.12 6.90 -12.94
N LEU A 269 8.18 6.12 -13.22
CA LEU A 269 9.28 5.90 -12.27
C LEU A 269 9.98 7.21 -11.88
N ASN A 270 10.20 8.11 -12.84
CA ASN A 270 10.80 9.42 -12.56
C ASN A 270 9.88 10.32 -11.72
N ARG A 271 8.56 10.27 -11.91
CA ARG A 271 7.61 11.01 -11.04
C ARG A 271 7.64 10.50 -9.61
N LEU A 272 7.62 9.18 -9.42
CA LEU A 272 7.72 8.53 -8.11
C LEU A 272 9.05 8.88 -7.42
N ALA A 273 10.17 8.77 -8.14
CA ALA A 273 11.50 9.11 -7.63
C ALA A 273 11.62 10.61 -7.29
N ALA A 274 11.07 11.50 -8.11
CA ALA A 274 11.06 12.95 -7.86
C ALA A 274 10.26 13.32 -6.60
N CYS A 275 9.24 12.53 -6.26
CA CYS A 275 8.50 12.66 -5.00
C CYS A 275 9.17 11.96 -3.80
N GLY A 276 10.31 11.30 -4.02
CA GLY A 276 11.03 10.58 -2.98
C GLY A 276 10.31 9.32 -2.49
N ILE A 277 9.46 8.72 -3.31
CA ILE A 277 8.63 7.57 -2.94
C ILE A 277 9.39 6.28 -3.26
N PRO A 278 9.71 5.43 -2.25
CA PRO A 278 10.26 4.10 -2.48
C PRO A 278 9.31 3.21 -3.28
N VAL A 279 9.82 2.55 -4.33
CA VAL A 279 9.03 1.74 -5.25
C VAL A 279 9.37 0.25 -5.09
N TYR A 280 8.33 -0.57 -4.93
CA TYR A 280 8.38 -2.03 -4.95
C TYR A 280 7.68 -2.52 -6.22
N ARG A 281 8.32 -3.41 -6.98
CA ARG A 281 7.75 -3.93 -8.23
C ARG A 281 7.66 -5.44 -8.21
N THR A 282 6.52 -6.00 -8.60
CA THR A 282 6.31 -7.45 -8.59
C THR A 282 7.18 -8.18 -9.61
N ASP A 283 7.49 -7.57 -10.75
CA ASP A 283 8.35 -8.17 -11.77
C ASP A 283 9.82 -8.34 -11.34
N LEU A 284 10.28 -7.50 -10.42
CA LEU A 284 11.64 -7.56 -9.87
C LEU A 284 11.68 -8.34 -8.56
N LEU A 285 10.71 -8.12 -7.67
CA LEU A 285 10.77 -8.59 -6.30
C LEU A 285 9.93 -9.84 -6.03
N GLY A 286 9.13 -10.29 -7.00
CA GLY A 286 8.07 -11.27 -6.81
C GLY A 286 6.91 -10.70 -6.01
N GLU A 287 6.17 -11.55 -5.32
CA GLU A 287 5.09 -11.10 -4.43
C GLU A 287 5.62 -10.14 -3.36
N ILE A 288 4.88 -9.06 -3.15
CA ILE A 288 5.18 -8.03 -2.14
C ILE A 288 4.11 -8.12 -1.06
N ILE A 289 4.53 -8.23 0.19
CA ILE A 289 3.64 -8.33 1.34
C ILE A 289 3.82 -7.09 2.20
N ALA A 290 2.73 -6.41 2.48
CA ALA A 290 2.68 -5.26 3.37
C ALA A 290 1.86 -5.64 4.60
N VAL A 291 2.46 -5.55 5.80
CA VAL A 291 1.79 -5.84 7.07
C VAL A 291 1.66 -4.57 7.87
N SER A 292 0.43 -4.20 8.24
CA SER A 292 0.13 -3.10 9.13
C SER A 292 -0.25 -3.58 10.53
N ASP A 293 0.36 -2.96 11.54
CA ASP A 293 -0.02 -3.09 12.95
C ASP A 293 -0.99 -1.98 13.42
N GLY A 294 -1.52 -1.20 12.47
CA GLY A 294 -2.41 -0.09 12.73
C GLY A 294 -1.69 1.22 13.04
N LYS A 295 -0.35 1.25 13.02
CA LYS A 295 0.46 2.47 13.15
C LYS A 295 1.58 2.56 12.14
N THR A 296 2.18 1.42 11.82
CA THR A 296 3.31 1.30 10.90
C THR A 296 3.04 0.19 9.89
N VAL A 297 3.64 0.33 8.70
CA VAL A 297 3.61 -0.69 7.66
C VAL A 297 5.01 -1.25 7.46
N THR A 298 5.13 -2.58 7.52
CA THR A 298 6.35 -3.32 7.17
C THR A 298 6.18 -3.93 5.79
N MET A 299 7.13 -3.68 4.89
CA MET A 299 7.17 -4.24 3.54
C MET A 299 8.17 -5.41 3.48
N THR A 300 7.74 -6.56 2.96
CA THR A 300 8.60 -7.69 2.60
C THR A 300 8.33 -8.12 1.15
N ALA A 301 9.28 -8.85 0.56
CA ALA A 301 9.10 -9.39 -0.78
C ALA A 301 9.71 -10.79 -0.89
N ALA A 302 9.29 -11.56 -1.90
CA ALA A 302 9.77 -12.91 -2.14
C ALA A 302 11.28 -12.96 -2.43
N SER A 303 11.82 -11.94 -3.08
CA SER A 303 13.27 -11.76 -3.25
C SER A 303 13.86 -10.83 -2.18
N ASN A 304 15.13 -11.06 -1.84
CA ASN A 304 15.92 -10.16 -0.98
C ASN A 304 16.55 -8.99 -1.75
N GLU A 305 16.16 -8.75 -3.01
CA GLU A 305 16.66 -7.60 -3.75
C GLU A 305 16.15 -6.30 -3.10
N THR A 306 17.02 -5.30 -3.01
CA THR A 306 16.67 -4.05 -2.33
C THR A 306 15.66 -3.28 -3.19
N PRO A 307 14.58 -2.72 -2.60
CA PRO A 307 13.68 -1.82 -3.30
C PRO A 307 14.48 -0.72 -3.98
N SER A 308 14.30 -0.58 -5.29
CA SER A 308 15.16 0.29 -6.08
C SER A 308 14.69 1.74 -5.97
N ALA A 309 15.49 2.58 -5.31
CA ALA A 309 15.44 4.03 -5.54
C ALA A 309 16.09 4.43 -6.88
N ASP A 310 16.82 3.50 -7.51
CA ASP A 310 17.77 3.75 -8.61
C ASP A 310 17.32 3.18 -9.98
N ALA A 311 16.06 2.78 -10.14
CA ALA A 311 15.56 2.33 -11.44
C ALA A 311 15.39 3.48 -12.46
N ALA A 312 15.67 4.73 -12.08
CA ALA A 312 15.58 5.93 -12.91
C ALA A 312 16.73 6.09 -13.93
N SER A 313 17.39 5.01 -14.35
CA SER A 313 18.53 5.11 -15.27
C SER A 313 18.51 4.04 -16.35
N GLN A 314 17.53 4.14 -17.26
CA GLN A 314 17.75 3.73 -18.64
C GLN A 314 17.96 4.96 -19.53
N THR A 315 19.18 5.06 -20.07
CA THR A 315 19.70 6.18 -20.86
C THR A 315 18.97 6.39 -22.19
N THR A 316 19.22 7.52 -22.87
CA THR A 316 18.72 7.89 -24.22
C THR A 316 18.83 6.81 -25.31
N ASP A 317 19.62 5.76 -25.06
CA ASP A 317 19.89 4.69 -26.02
C ASP A 317 18.76 3.63 -26.10
N SER A 318 17.84 3.58 -25.12
CA SER A 318 16.70 2.65 -25.12
C SER A 318 15.37 3.27 -25.58
N TYR A 319 15.29 4.59 -25.74
CA TYR A 319 14.04 5.29 -26.04
C TYR A 319 14.16 6.21 -27.27
N GLY A 320 13.13 6.20 -28.13
CA GLY A 320 13.10 7.01 -29.34
C GLY A 320 12.75 8.48 -29.11
N TYR A 321 12.15 8.81 -27.95
CA TYR A 321 11.55 10.11 -27.69
C TYR A 321 11.86 10.62 -26.28
N VAL A 322 12.03 11.94 -26.17
CA VAL A 322 12.38 12.64 -24.92
C VAL A 322 11.48 13.86 -24.74
N GLY A 323 10.65 13.85 -23.70
CA GLY A 323 9.82 14.98 -23.27
C GLY A 323 10.55 15.95 -22.35
N ASN A 324 10.11 17.20 -22.39
CA ASN A 324 10.42 18.23 -21.42
C ASN A 324 9.30 18.30 -20.38
N LEU A 325 9.58 17.94 -19.12
CA LEU A 325 8.57 17.91 -18.04
C LEU A 325 7.87 19.26 -17.88
N SER A 326 8.64 20.35 -17.97
CA SER A 326 8.13 21.72 -17.76
C SER A 326 7.30 22.24 -18.94
N SER A 327 7.80 22.10 -20.17
CA SER A 327 7.14 22.70 -21.34
C SER A 327 6.10 21.79 -22.00
N LYS A 328 6.02 20.53 -21.56
CA LYS A 328 5.24 19.46 -22.18
C LYS A 328 5.49 19.39 -23.69
N VAL A 329 6.77 19.40 -24.07
CA VAL A 329 7.20 19.25 -25.47
C VAL A 329 8.01 17.98 -25.62
N VAL A 330 7.64 17.10 -26.55
CA VAL A 330 8.37 15.86 -26.85
C VAL A 330 9.29 16.05 -28.05
N HIS A 331 10.47 15.47 -27.97
CA HIS A 331 11.54 15.51 -28.96
C HIS A 331 11.90 14.08 -29.40
N LEU A 332 12.58 13.92 -30.55
CA LEU A 332 13.34 12.69 -30.81
C LEU A 332 14.53 12.62 -29.84
N ALA A 333 14.93 11.41 -29.44
CA ALA A 333 16.11 11.22 -28.58
C ALA A 333 17.41 11.76 -29.22
N GLY A 334 17.51 11.78 -30.55
CA GLY A 334 18.62 12.41 -31.27
C GLY A 334 18.50 13.93 -31.46
N CYS A 335 17.53 14.61 -30.83
CA CYS A 335 17.30 16.04 -31.07
C CYS A 335 18.45 16.90 -30.53
N GLY A 336 18.98 17.82 -31.33
CA GLY A 336 20.02 18.76 -30.87
C GLY A 336 19.55 19.80 -29.81
N LYS A 337 18.27 19.77 -29.41
CA LYS A 337 17.67 20.67 -28.42
C LYS A 337 16.91 19.89 -27.33
N LEU A 338 17.49 18.79 -26.86
CA LEU A 338 16.93 18.08 -25.71
C LEU A 338 16.87 18.99 -24.46
N PRO A 339 15.88 18.79 -23.57
CA PRO A 339 15.87 19.44 -22.28
C PRO A 339 17.10 19.05 -21.45
N GLY A 340 17.38 19.81 -20.38
CA GLY A 340 18.37 19.41 -19.38
C GLY A 340 17.98 18.07 -18.76
N GLU A 341 18.96 17.25 -18.36
CA GLU A 341 18.73 15.85 -17.94
C GLU A 341 17.69 15.71 -16.83
N SER A 342 17.73 16.60 -15.83
CA SER A 342 16.76 16.62 -14.73
C SER A 342 15.34 17.08 -15.13
N ASN A 343 15.15 17.52 -16.37
CA ASN A 343 13.87 17.96 -16.93
C ASN A 343 13.43 17.06 -18.11
N ARG A 344 14.08 15.90 -18.26
CA ARG A 344 13.73 14.89 -19.26
C ARG A 344 12.71 13.93 -18.70
N VAL A 345 11.81 13.52 -19.57
CA VAL A 345 11.02 12.29 -19.45
C VAL A 345 11.25 11.49 -20.72
N TYR A 346 11.27 10.17 -20.64
CA TYR A 346 11.50 9.31 -21.79
C TYR A 346 10.21 8.59 -22.17
N PHE A 347 9.98 8.47 -23.47
CA PHE A 347 8.84 7.75 -24.03
C PHE A 347 9.32 6.73 -25.05
N ALA A 348 8.72 5.54 -25.03
CA ALA A 348 8.96 4.47 -25.99
C ALA A 348 8.39 4.82 -27.38
N SER A 349 7.29 5.58 -27.42
CA SER A 349 6.66 6.01 -28.67
C SER A 349 6.24 7.48 -28.67
N LEU A 350 5.98 8.02 -29.85
CA LEU A 350 5.41 9.36 -29.96
C LEU A 350 3.98 9.40 -29.43
N ASP A 351 3.19 8.37 -29.72
CA ASP A 351 1.78 8.30 -29.32
C ASP A 351 1.63 8.29 -27.79
N GLU A 352 2.52 7.59 -27.09
CA GLU A 352 2.63 7.62 -25.63
C GLU A 352 2.88 9.04 -25.10
N ALA A 353 3.80 9.78 -25.72
CA ALA A 353 4.07 11.15 -25.31
C ALA A 353 2.86 12.07 -25.54
N LEU A 354 2.15 11.90 -26.66
CA LEU A 354 0.95 12.68 -26.98
C LEU A 354 -0.19 12.37 -26.02
N ALA A 355 -0.40 11.09 -25.69
CA ALA A 355 -1.38 10.65 -24.69
C ALA A 355 -1.06 11.24 -23.31
N ALA A 356 0.22 11.34 -22.94
CA ALA A 356 0.68 12.00 -21.72
C ALA A 356 0.60 13.56 -21.78
N GLY A 357 -0.08 14.13 -22.79
CA GLY A 357 -0.31 15.57 -22.93
C GLY A 357 0.85 16.37 -23.52
N TYR A 358 1.87 15.71 -24.10
CA TYR A 358 3.01 16.41 -24.71
C TYR A 358 2.68 16.85 -26.13
N ARG A 359 3.19 18.02 -26.52
CA ARG A 359 3.14 18.52 -27.90
C ARG A 359 4.43 18.21 -28.62
N LYS A 360 4.34 17.93 -29.92
CA LYS A 360 5.52 17.64 -30.75
C LYS A 360 6.46 18.84 -30.81
N HIS A 361 7.75 18.58 -30.70
CA HIS A 361 8.77 19.56 -31.06
C HIS A 361 8.85 19.69 -32.58
N ALA A 362 8.39 20.84 -33.08
CA ALA A 362 8.19 21.11 -34.50
C ALA A 362 9.37 20.73 -35.42
N ASN A 363 10.62 20.90 -34.95
CA ASN A 363 11.79 20.68 -35.80
C ASN A 363 12.22 19.22 -35.93
N CYS A 364 11.98 18.38 -34.92
CA CYS A 364 12.43 16.98 -34.97
C CYS A 364 11.28 15.98 -35.18
N LEU A 365 10.03 16.41 -34.96
CA LEU A 365 8.86 15.54 -35.10
C LEU A 365 7.80 16.08 -36.07
N GLY A 366 8.01 17.28 -36.62
CA GLY A 366 6.99 17.97 -37.40
C GLY A 366 5.82 18.46 -36.55
N ASN A 367 4.86 19.12 -37.19
CA ASN A 367 3.57 19.45 -36.58
C ASN A 367 2.62 18.26 -36.67
#